data_AF-A0A534RQ65-F1
#
_entry.id   AF-A0A534RQ65-F1
#
_cell.length_a   1.000
_cell.length_b   1.000
_cell.length_c   1.000
_cell.angle_alpha   90.00
_cell.angle_beta   90.00
_cell.angle_gamma   90.00
#
_symmetry.space_group_name_H-M   'P 1'
#
loop_
_entity.id
_entity.type
_entity.pdbx_description
1 polymer ?
#
loop_
_entity_poly.entity_id
_entity_poly.type
_entity_poly.pdbx_seq_one_letter_code
_entity_poly.pdbx_strand_id
1 'polypeptide(L)'
;GLKSGMLDAEELRSVSLWAEALAAVSRDAPGAPAHVLRYQAVRAIIDRLVTDLVDHLLAQVAERRIDSLAAVRRVKPRLVEYSPEIAERNAELKAFLYARLYTHHRVTRMTQKADRIMTALFEVYVTEPRQLPPHVTRRAREDGEPMPRVIADYIAGMTDRFALEEYKKLFDPYERV
;
A
#
# COMPACT_ATOMS: atom_id res chain seq x y z
N GLY A 1 -12.49 1.64 -0.91
CA GLY A 1 -13.52 1.60 0.14
C GLY A 1 -14.85 2.15 -0.35
N LEU A 2 -15.01 3.48 -0.35
CA LEU A 2 -16.29 4.13 -0.67
C LEU A 2 -16.79 3.87 -2.10
N LYS A 3 -15.93 4.03 -3.12
CA LYS A 3 -16.32 3.79 -4.53
C LYS A 3 -16.74 2.33 -4.78
N SER A 4 -16.10 1.39 -4.10
CA SER A 4 -16.33 -0.05 -4.24
C SER A 4 -17.46 -0.59 -3.36
N GLY A 5 -18.15 0.28 -2.59
CA GLY A 5 -19.20 -0.09 -1.65
C GLY A 5 -18.72 -0.93 -0.46
N MET A 6 -17.41 -0.92 -0.15
CA MET A 6 -16.84 -1.69 0.96
C MET A 6 -16.74 -0.88 2.26
N LEU A 7 -16.94 0.43 2.17
CA LEU A 7 -17.02 1.33 3.32
C LEU A 7 -18.34 2.07 3.24
N ASP A 8 -18.98 2.20 4.39
CA ASP A 8 -20.10 3.10 4.58
C ASP A 8 -19.58 4.53 4.78
N ALA A 9 -20.21 5.49 4.09
CA ALA A 9 -19.89 6.90 4.23
C ALA A 9 -20.33 7.47 5.59
N GLU A 10 -21.39 6.93 6.17
CA GLU A 10 -21.89 7.37 7.48
C GLU A 10 -20.99 6.88 8.61
N GLU A 11 -20.51 5.63 8.57
CA GLU A 11 -19.51 5.14 9.53
C GLU A 11 -18.22 5.97 9.49
N LEU A 12 -17.82 6.41 8.30
CA LEU A 12 -16.60 7.20 8.12
C LEU A 12 -16.70 8.60 8.76
N ARG A 13 -17.90 9.11 9.06
CA ARG A 13 -18.07 10.36 9.82
C ARG A 13 -17.55 10.28 11.25
N SER A 14 -17.32 9.07 11.78
CA SER A 14 -16.66 8.90 13.09
C SER A 14 -15.17 9.24 13.05
N VAL A 15 -14.55 9.33 11.86
CA VAL A 15 -13.13 9.64 11.70
C VAL A 15 -12.94 11.15 11.56
N SER A 16 -12.14 11.74 12.45
CA SER A 16 -12.00 13.19 12.60
C SER A 16 -11.53 13.87 11.31
N LEU A 17 -10.48 13.31 10.66
CA LEU A 17 -9.96 13.85 9.39
C LEU A 17 -11.02 13.87 8.29
N TRP A 18 -11.86 12.84 8.22
CA TRP A 18 -12.90 12.74 7.22
C TRP A 18 -14.06 13.70 7.50
N ALA A 19 -14.56 13.70 8.74
CA ALA A 19 -15.68 14.53 9.14
C ALA A 19 -15.40 16.03 8.90
N GLU A 20 -14.21 16.49 9.32
CA GLU A 20 -13.81 17.89 9.15
C GLU A 20 -13.62 18.25 7.68
N ALA A 21 -12.94 17.40 6.89
CA ALA A 21 -12.73 17.64 5.47
C ALA A 21 -14.05 17.67 4.71
N LEU A 22 -14.96 16.72 4.97
CA LEU A 22 -16.26 16.66 4.33
C LEU A 22 -17.12 17.88 4.71
N ALA A 23 -17.10 18.30 5.97
CA ALA A 23 -17.81 19.49 6.41
C ALA A 23 -17.29 20.76 5.73
N ALA A 24 -15.95 20.92 5.63
CA ALA A 24 -15.34 22.07 4.97
C ALA A 24 -15.75 22.15 3.49
N VAL A 25 -15.55 21.08 2.72
CA VAL A 25 -15.87 21.08 1.29
C VAL A 25 -17.36 21.22 1.01
N SER A 26 -18.22 20.73 1.92
CA SER A 26 -19.68 20.88 1.79
C SER A 26 -20.13 22.32 2.03
N ARG A 27 -19.44 23.07 2.90
CA ARG A 27 -19.69 24.51 3.09
C ARG A 27 -19.23 25.32 1.89
N ASP A 28 -18.08 24.97 1.32
CA ASP A 28 -17.47 25.73 0.21
C ASP A 28 -18.18 25.48 -1.13
N ALA A 29 -18.87 24.34 -1.27
CA ALA A 29 -19.59 23.96 -2.48
C ALA A 29 -21.00 23.41 -2.15
N PRO A 30 -21.94 24.24 -1.65
CA PRO A 30 -23.28 23.79 -1.32
C PRO A 30 -24.00 23.31 -2.58
N GLY A 31 -24.58 22.11 -2.51
CA GLY A 31 -25.30 21.48 -3.63
C GLY A 31 -24.43 20.71 -4.63
N ALA A 32 -23.11 20.61 -4.42
CA ALA A 32 -22.26 19.77 -5.26
C ALA A 32 -22.66 18.28 -5.16
N PRO A 33 -22.53 17.50 -6.26
CA PRO A 33 -22.82 16.07 -6.22
C PRO A 33 -21.96 15.32 -5.19
N ALA A 34 -22.53 14.31 -4.53
CA ALA A 34 -21.85 13.55 -3.48
C ALA A 34 -20.49 12.95 -3.90
N HIS A 35 -20.34 12.55 -5.17
CA HIS A 35 -19.07 12.03 -5.69
C HIS A 35 -17.98 13.11 -5.79
N VAL A 36 -18.36 14.36 -6.06
CA VAL A 36 -17.46 15.53 -6.08
C VAL A 36 -17.05 15.87 -4.66
N LEU A 37 -18.01 15.96 -3.73
CA LEU A 37 -17.72 16.21 -2.31
C LEU A 37 -16.77 15.16 -1.74
N ARG A 38 -16.98 13.88 -2.05
CA ARG A 38 -16.06 12.81 -1.67
C ARG A 38 -14.64 13.03 -2.22
N TYR A 39 -14.52 13.37 -3.50
CA TYR A 39 -13.20 13.58 -4.11
C TYR A 39 -12.49 14.78 -3.47
N GLN A 40 -13.21 15.89 -3.25
CA GLN A 40 -12.65 17.07 -2.62
C GLN A 40 -12.29 16.81 -1.15
N ALA A 41 -13.08 16.04 -0.41
CA ALA A 41 -12.75 15.65 0.96
C ALA A 41 -11.46 14.82 1.02
N VAL A 42 -11.30 13.82 0.13
CA VAL A 42 -10.05 13.05 0.03
C VAL A 42 -8.87 13.97 -0.29
N ARG A 43 -9.04 14.89 -1.24
CA ARG A 43 -8.00 15.88 -1.59
C ARG A 43 -7.64 16.75 -0.39
N ALA A 44 -8.63 17.31 0.32
CA ALA A 44 -8.40 18.15 1.49
C ALA A 44 -7.67 17.40 2.63
N ILE A 45 -7.96 16.11 2.83
CA ILE A 45 -7.20 15.28 3.79
C ILE A 45 -5.75 15.13 3.35
N ILE A 46 -5.50 14.81 2.07
CA ILE A 46 -4.13 14.69 1.53
C ILE A 46 -3.39 16.02 1.69
N ASP A 47 -4.01 17.13 1.29
CA ASP A 47 -3.42 18.46 1.39
C ASP A 47 -3.04 18.76 2.85
N ARG A 48 -3.94 18.51 3.81
CA ARG A 48 -3.67 18.71 5.24
C ARG A 48 -2.51 17.84 5.76
N LEU A 49 -2.49 16.55 5.41
CA LEU A 49 -1.42 15.64 5.81
C LEU A 49 -0.06 16.08 5.23
N VAL A 50 -0.03 16.46 3.95
CA VAL A 50 1.20 16.90 3.28
C VAL A 50 1.69 18.23 3.86
N THR A 51 0.80 19.21 4.04
CA THR A 51 1.14 20.50 4.65
C THR A 51 1.69 20.32 6.06
N ASP A 52 1.01 19.56 6.92
CA ASP A 52 1.51 19.28 8.27
C ASP A 52 2.90 18.62 8.26
N LEU A 53 3.10 17.61 7.41
CA LEU A 53 4.38 16.91 7.32
C LEU A 53 5.51 17.86 6.92
N VAL A 54 5.28 18.75 5.97
CA VAL A 54 6.27 19.73 5.51
C VAL A 54 6.55 20.76 6.59
N ASP A 55 5.52 21.35 7.18
CA ASP A 55 5.65 22.39 8.19
C ASP A 55 6.34 21.85 9.46
N HIS A 56 5.94 20.66 9.91
CA HIS A 56 6.54 20.00 11.06
C HIS A 56 8.01 19.62 10.79
N LEU A 57 8.32 19.09 9.61
CA LEU A 57 9.69 18.77 9.20
C LEU A 57 10.58 20.02 9.17
N LEU A 58 10.11 21.11 8.57
CA LEU A 58 10.87 22.37 8.50
C LEU A 58 11.12 22.95 9.89
N ALA A 59 10.13 22.91 10.77
CA ALA A 59 10.29 23.30 12.17
C ALA A 59 11.33 22.45 12.89
N GLN A 60 11.29 21.12 12.74
CA GLN A 60 12.27 20.20 13.34
C GLN A 60 13.69 20.40 12.79
N VAL A 61 13.83 20.67 11.50
CA VAL A 61 15.12 20.99 10.86
C VAL A 61 15.71 22.28 11.45
N ALA A 62 14.90 23.32 11.58
CA ALA A 62 15.32 24.60 12.15
C ALA A 62 15.68 24.48 13.64
N GLU A 63 14.81 23.85 14.43
CA GLU A 63 14.98 23.66 15.88
C GLU A 63 16.28 22.89 16.20
N ARG A 64 16.54 21.81 15.44
CA ARG A 64 17.72 20.96 15.62
C ARG A 64 18.95 21.47 14.87
N ARG A 65 18.83 22.61 14.17
CA ARG A 65 19.89 23.23 13.35
C ARG A 65 20.56 22.24 12.40
N ILE A 66 19.74 21.46 11.69
CA ILE A 66 20.24 20.45 10.76
C ILE A 66 20.67 21.14 9.46
N ASP A 67 21.96 21.08 9.17
CA ASP A 67 22.60 21.78 8.05
C ASP A 67 23.30 20.84 7.05
N SER A 68 23.30 19.54 7.32
CA SER A 68 24.09 18.57 6.56
C SER A 68 23.45 17.17 6.55
N LEU A 69 23.74 16.39 5.51
CA LEU A 69 23.29 14.99 5.44
C LEU A 69 23.83 14.13 6.59
N ALA A 70 25.05 14.45 7.06
CA ALA A 70 25.62 13.79 8.23
C ALA A 70 24.81 14.11 9.50
N ALA A 71 24.35 15.35 9.67
CA ALA A 71 23.44 15.71 10.77
C ALA A 71 22.10 14.98 10.66
N VAL A 72 21.46 14.96 9.49
CA VAL A 72 20.21 14.20 9.25
C VAL A 72 20.34 12.74 9.67
N ARG A 73 21.43 12.06 9.27
CA ARG A 73 21.66 10.63 9.59
C ARG A 73 21.82 10.35 11.10
N ARG A 74 22.25 11.35 11.88
CA ARG A 74 22.43 11.23 13.33
C ARG A 74 21.15 11.50 14.13
N VAL A 75 20.13 12.10 13.52
CA VAL A 75 18.88 12.46 14.21
C VAL A 75 18.11 11.20 14.62
N LYS A 76 17.71 11.18 15.89
CA LYS A 76 16.80 10.20 16.49
C LYS A 76 15.77 10.97 17.35
N PRO A 77 14.47 10.58 17.36
CA PRO A 77 13.79 9.64 16.46
C PRO A 77 13.77 10.15 15.00
N ARG A 78 12.96 9.54 14.10
CA ARG A 78 12.98 9.89 12.67
C ARG A 78 12.58 11.36 12.50
N LEU A 79 13.21 12.03 11.54
CA LEU A 79 12.97 13.45 11.29
C LEU A 79 11.66 13.71 10.53
N VAL A 80 11.28 12.79 9.64
CA VAL A 80 10.07 12.90 8.79
C VAL A 80 8.92 12.21 9.51
N GLU A 81 8.19 12.99 10.30
CA GLU A 81 7.03 12.56 11.08
C GLU A 81 5.94 13.64 10.97
N TYR A 82 4.68 13.27 11.15
CA TYR A 82 3.60 14.24 11.32
C TYR A 82 3.75 14.93 12.67
N SER A 83 3.14 16.11 12.83
CA SER A 83 2.96 16.68 14.16
C SER A 83 2.19 15.71 15.08
N PRO A 84 2.35 15.78 16.41
CA PRO A 84 1.67 14.87 17.33
C PRO A 84 0.15 14.78 17.12
N GLU A 85 -0.49 15.93 16.86
CA GLU A 85 -1.93 16.00 16.61
C GLU A 85 -2.33 15.28 15.31
N ILE A 86 -1.63 15.55 14.21
CA ILE A 86 -1.94 14.92 12.92
C ILE A 86 -1.56 13.44 12.92
N ALA A 87 -0.52 13.05 13.66
CA ALA A 87 -0.15 11.66 13.85
C ALA A 87 -1.27 10.86 14.51
N GLU A 88 -1.89 11.38 15.57
CA GLU A 88 -3.02 10.76 16.27
C GLU A 88 -4.24 10.61 15.35
N ARG A 89 -4.63 11.69 14.68
CA ARG A 89 -5.77 11.67 13.75
C ARG A 89 -5.54 10.76 12.54
N ASN A 90 -4.32 10.67 12.04
CA ASN A 90 -3.96 9.73 10.97
C ASN A 90 -3.96 8.28 11.47
N ALA A 91 -3.57 8.04 12.73
CA ALA A 91 -3.65 6.72 13.35
C ALA A 91 -5.12 6.27 13.52
N GLU A 92 -6.02 7.17 13.93
CA GLU A 92 -7.46 6.93 13.95
C GLU A 92 -7.99 6.50 12.57
N LEU A 93 -7.68 7.27 11.52
CA LEU A 93 -8.07 6.92 10.15
C LEU A 93 -7.54 5.55 9.71
N LYS A 94 -6.26 5.25 10.02
CA LYS A 94 -5.66 3.94 9.71
C LYS A 94 -6.33 2.81 10.47
N ALA A 95 -6.64 3.00 11.76
CA ALA A 95 -7.33 2.01 12.57
C ALA A 95 -8.73 1.71 12.02
N PHE A 96 -9.48 2.75 11.63
CA PHE A 96 -10.77 2.59 10.96
C PHE A 96 -10.64 1.80 9.65
N LEU A 97 -9.70 2.19 8.77
CA LEU A 97 -9.48 1.50 7.50
C LEU A 97 -9.04 0.04 7.71
N TYR A 98 -8.24 -0.24 8.73
CA TYR A 98 -7.88 -1.61 9.10
C TYR A 98 -9.11 -2.42 9.49
N ALA A 99 -9.90 -1.91 10.43
CA ALA A 99 -11.07 -2.60 10.97
C ALA A 99 -12.22 -2.78 9.96
N ARG A 100 -12.35 -1.87 8.98
CA ARG A 100 -13.52 -1.83 8.07
C ARG A 100 -13.21 -2.16 6.62
N LEU A 101 -12.01 -1.83 6.12
CA LEU A 101 -11.62 -2.07 4.73
C LEU A 101 -10.71 -3.29 4.57
N TYR A 102 -9.61 -3.36 5.32
CA TYR A 102 -8.60 -4.40 5.11
C TYR A 102 -9.07 -5.79 5.62
N THR A 103 -9.92 -5.82 6.63
CA THR A 103 -10.59 -7.04 7.14
C THR A 103 -11.90 -7.36 6.42
N HIS A 104 -12.31 -6.55 5.44
CA HIS A 104 -13.56 -6.76 4.72
C HIS A 104 -13.52 -8.09 3.93
N HIS A 105 -14.58 -8.90 4.01
CA HIS A 105 -14.61 -10.26 3.45
C HIS A 105 -14.16 -10.36 1.97
N ARG A 106 -14.47 -9.38 1.12
CA ARG A 106 -14.00 -9.32 -0.28
C ARG A 106 -12.48 -9.15 -0.39
N VAL A 107 -11.89 -8.31 0.46
CA VAL A 107 -10.44 -8.09 0.53
C VAL A 107 -9.77 -9.35 1.06
N THR A 108 -10.26 -9.90 2.17
CA THR A 108 -9.74 -11.15 2.75
C THR A 108 -9.79 -12.30 1.74
N ARG A 109 -10.91 -12.49 1.02
CA ARG A 109 -11.00 -13.50 -0.04
C ARG A 109 -9.95 -13.33 -1.12
N MET A 110 -9.65 -12.09 -1.51
CA MET A 110 -8.63 -11.83 -2.53
C MET A 110 -7.22 -12.09 -1.99
N THR A 111 -6.93 -11.67 -0.76
CA THR A 111 -5.66 -11.96 -0.08
C THR A 111 -5.41 -13.46 0.01
N GLN A 112 -6.41 -14.25 0.42
CA GLN A 112 -6.33 -15.71 0.52
C GLN A 112 -6.20 -16.40 -0.86
N LYS A 113 -6.65 -15.76 -1.94
CA LYS A 113 -6.40 -16.26 -3.31
C LYS A 113 -4.96 -15.97 -3.73
N ALA A 114 -4.50 -14.75 -3.52
CA ALA A 114 -3.14 -14.35 -3.84
C ALA A 114 -2.10 -15.21 -3.08
N ASP A 115 -2.31 -15.43 -1.78
CA ASP A 115 -1.45 -16.28 -0.97
C ASP A 115 -1.28 -17.69 -1.56
N ARG A 116 -2.40 -18.36 -1.89
CA ARG A 116 -2.38 -19.69 -2.54
C ARG A 116 -1.64 -19.69 -3.88
N ILE A 117 -1.83 -18.65 -4.70
CA ILE A 117 -1.14 -18.54 -5.99
C ILE A 117 0.36 -18.40 -5.78
N MET A 118 0.78 -17.48 -4.90
CA MET A 118 2.20 -17.22 -4.62
C MET A 118 2.89 -18.44 -4.02
N THR A 119 2.25 -19.12 -3.06
CA THR A 119 2.74 -20.35 -2.47
C THR A 119 2.90 -21.45 -3.52
N ALA A 120 1.88 -21.68 -4.34
CA ALA A 120 1.93 -22.73 -5.36
C ALA A 120 3.00 -22.45 -6.43
N LEU A 121 3.13 -21.20 -6.90
CA LEU A 121 4.20 -20.80 -7.83
C LEU A 121 5.59 -21.01 -7.21
N PHE A 122 5.77 -20.62 -5.95
CA PHE A 122 7.04 -20.79 -5.27
C PHE A 122 7.39 -22.28 -5.10
N GLU A 123 6.44 -23.09 -4.61
CA GLU A 123 6.63 -24.52 -4.35
C GLU A 123 6.93 -25.30 -5.64
N VAL A 124 6.21 -25.02 -6.74
CA VAL A 124 6.41 -25.75 -8.00
C VAL A 124 7.79 -25.46 -8.60
N TYR A 125 8.26 -24.21 -8.54
CA TYR A 125 9.59 -23.84 -9.03
C TYR A 125 10.71 -24.33 -8.11
N VAL A 126 10.50 -24.39 -6.80
CA VAL A 126 11.49 -24.98 -5.87
C VAL A 126 11.61 -26.48 -6.09
N THR A 127 10.48 -27.16 -6.30
CA THR A 127 10.44 -28.62 -6.51
C THR A 127 11.04 -29.02 -7.86
N GLU A 128 10.76 -28.27 -8.92
CA GLU A 128 11.27 -28.53 -10.26
C GLU A 128 11.72 -27.22 -10.95
N PRO A 129 12.94 -26.75 -10.66
CA PRO A 129 13.45 -25.47 -11.20
C PRO A 129 13.58 -25.44 -12.72
N ARG A 130 13.53 -26.58 -13.43
CA ARG A 130 13.58 -26.59 -14.90
C ARG A 130 12.33 -26.00 -15.55
N GLN A 131 11.25 -25.81 -14.79
CA GLN A 131 10.06 -25.11 -15.26
C GLN A 131 10.25 -23.59 -15.32
N LEU A 132 11.28 -23.05 -14.66
CA LEU A 132 11.60 -21.63 -14.77
C LEU A 132 12.17 -21.30 -16.15
N PRO A 133 11.95 -20.08 -16.65
CA PRO A 133 12.63 -19.61 -17.85
C PRO A 133 14.15 -19.73 -17.71
N PRO A 134 14.89 -20.12 -18.78
CA PRO A 134 16.33 -20.34 -18.70
C PRO A 134 17.13 -19.14 -18.17
N HIS A 135 16.72 -17.92 -18.50
CA HIS A 135 17.37 -16.69 -18.03
C HIS A 135 17.29 -16.50 -16.50
N VAL A 136 16.26 -17.05 -15.86
CA VAL A 136 16.10 -17.02 -14.39
C VAL A 136 17.07 -18.00 -13.76
N THR A 137 17.10 -19.25 -14.24
CA THR A 137 18.02 -20.28 -13.72
C THR A 137 19.49 -19.95 -13.93
N ARG A 138 19.80 -19.13 -14.94
CA ARG A 138 21.17 -18.64 -15.21
C ARG A 138 21.71 -17.79 -14.05
N ARG A 139 20.90 -16.91 -13.45
CA ARG A 139 21.31 -16.11 -12.28
C ARG A 139 21.79 -16.98 -11.12
N ALA A 140 21.07 -18.06 -10.82
CA ALA A 140 21.47 -19.00 -9.77
C ALA A 140 22.83 -19.68 -10.08
N ARG A 141 23.13 -19.94 -11.36
CA ARG A 141 24.35 -20.62 -11.80
C ARG A 141 25.56 -19.68 -11.87
N GLU A 142 25.36 -18.46 -12.37
CA GLU A 142 26.42 -17.50 -12.66
C GLU A 142 26.73 -16.60 -11.47
N ASP A 143 25.71 -16.14 -10.75
CA ASP A 143 25.86 -15.21 -9.62
C ASP A 143 26.03 -15.96 -8.28
N GLY A 144 25.87 -17.29 -8.28
CA GLY A 144 25.94 -18.13 -7.07
C GLY A 144 24.80 -17.91 -6.09
N GLU A 145 23.73 -17.22 -6.48
CA GLU A 145 22.57 -16.96 -5.62
C GLU A 145 21.80 -18.26 -5.31
N PRO A 146 21.33 -18.46 -4.06
CA PRO A 146 20.50 -19.60 -3.72
C PRO A 146 19.23 -19.65 -4.56
N MET A 147 18.92 -20.82 -5.14
CA MET A 147 17.74 -21.00 -6.03
C MET A 147 16.42 -20.46 -5.43
N PRO A 148 16.09 -20.68 -4.14
CA PRO A 148 14.88 -20.11 -3.54
C PRO A 148 14.83 -18.58 -3.59
N ARG A 149 15.99 -17.90 -3.51
CA ARG A 149 16.06 -16.44 -3.63
C ARG A 149 15.79 -15.98 -5.05
N VAL A 150 16.40 -16.66 -6.03
CA VAL A 150 16.19 -16.38 -7.45
C VAL A 150 14.71 -16.57 -7.84
N ILE A 151 14.06 -17.60 -7.31
CA ILE A 151 12.63 -17.84 -7.49
C ILE A 151 11.79 -16.73 -6.86
N ALA A 152 12.10 -16.34 -5.61
CA ALA A 152 11.39 -15.26 -4.93
C ALA A 152 11.49 -13.94 -5.68
N ASP A 153 12.68 -13.59 -6.19
CA ASP A 153 12.89 -12.39 -6.99
C ASP A 153 12.17 -12.45 -8.34
N TYR A 154 12.13 -13.62 -8.98
CA TYR A 154 11.39 -13.82 -10.22
C TYR A 154 9.88 -13.63 -10.02
N ILE A 155 9.31 -14.25 -8.98
CA ILE A 155 7.89 -14.11 -8.62
C ILE A 155 7.57 -12.66 -8.22
N ALA A 156 8.43 -12.02 -7.42
CA ALA A 156 8.26 -10.62 -7.01
C ALA A 156 8.33 -9.64 -8.20
N GLY A 157 9.00 -10.02 -9.29
CA GLY A 157 9.04 -9.26 -10.55
C GLY A 157 7.80 -9.42 -11.43
N MET A 158 6.88 -10.34 -11.10
CA MET A 158 5.66 -10.56 -11.87
C MET A 158 4.63 -9.46 -11.63
N THR A 159 3.87 -9.13 -12.67
CA THR A 159 2.61 -8.38 -12.51
C THR A 159 1.51 -9.33 -12.04
N ASP A 160 0.47 -8.82 -11.38
CA ASP A 160 -0.70 -9.62 -10.96
C ASP A 160 -1.28 -10.44 -12.12
N ARG A 161 -1.41 -9.84 -13.31
CA ARG A 161 -1.91 -10.52 -14.52
C ARG A 161 -0.98 -11.66 -14.92
N PHE A 162 0.32 -11.41 -14.96
CA PHE A 162 1.30 -12.41 -15.34
C PHE A 162 1.33 -13.58 -14.34
N ALA A 163 1.32 -13.30 -13.03
CA ALA A 163 1.30 -14.35 -12.00
C ALA A 163 0.07 -15.24 -12.11
N LEU A 164 -1.11 -14.67 -12.42
CA LEU A 164 -2.33 -15.43 -12.66
C LEU A 164 -2.26 -16.28 -13.94
N GLU A 165 -1.71 -15.74 -15.03
CA GLU A 165 -1.52 -16.48 -16.28
C GLU A 165 -0.52 -17.63 -16.08
N GLU A 166 0.60 -17.36 -15.42
CA GLU A 166 1.63 -18.36 -15.12
C GLU A 166 1.07 -19.47 -14.21
N TYR A 167 0.30 -19.11 -13.19
CA TYR A 167 -0.41 -20.09 -12.36
C TYR A 167 -1.33 -20.98 -13.20
N LYS A 168 -2.09 -20.42 -14.15
CA LYS A 168 -2.95 -21.24 -15.02
C LYS A 168 -2.12 -22.19 -15.88
N LYS A 169 -1.04 -21.74 -16.50
CA LYS A 169 -0.18 -22.59 -17.33
C LYS A 169 0.40 -23.78 -16.57
N LEU A 170 0.72 -23.58 -15.30
CA LEU A 170 1.34 -24.60 -14.46
C LEU A 170 0.33 -25.59 -13.85
N PHE A 171 -0.92 -25.16 -13.62
CA PHE A 171 -1.89 -25.93 -12.85
C PHE A 171 -3.20 -26.27 -13.58
N ASP A 172 -3.53 -25.61 -14.69
CA ASP A 172 -4.70 -25.91 -15.53
C ASP A 172 -4.26 -26.75 -16.75
N PRO A 173 -4.65 -28.04 -16.83
CA PRO A 173 -4.25 -28.94 -17.93
C PRO A 173 -4.72 -28.49 -19.32
N TYR A 174 -5.71 -27.60 -19.39
CA TYR A 174 -6.24 -27.09 -20.65
C TYR A 174 -5.60 -25.77 -21.09
N GLU A 175 -4.80 -25.14 -20.22
CA GLU A 175 -4.07 -23.92 -20.54
C GLU A 175 -2.83 -24.24 -21.37
N ARG A 176 -2.53 -23.40 -22.37
CA ARG A 176 -1.38 -23.61 -23.26
C ARG A 176 -0.12 -23.04 -22.62
N VAL A 177 0.96 -23.84 -22.62
CA VAL A 177 2.31 -23.43 -22.19
C VAL A 177 3.06 -22.73 -23.31
#